data_AF-A0A093V0X9-F1
#
_entry.id   AF-A0A093V0X9-F1
#
_cell.length_a   1.000
_cell.length_b   1.000
_cell.length_c   1.000
_cell.angle_alpha   90.00
_cell.angle_beta   90.00
_cell.angle_gamma   90.00
#
_symmetry.space_group_name_H-M   'P 1'
#
loop_
_entity.id
_entity.type
_entity.pdbx_description
1 polymer ?
#
loop_
_entity_poly.entity_id
_entity_poly.type
_entity_poly.pdbx_seq_one_letter_code
_entity_poly.pdbx_strand_id
1 'polypeptide(L)'
;MRDRMSPQHTRDLSIQVMPESEEIHETVNQLVAMYSREYNVVFPPVNMPLMLFQFIRQLALPLEIYTVVRRLHQIFKFRFKFSSKKKWTLKAENYPEAQLLGLIVVATKLIFPFSNAKGFPSAATEPAAQLIDWNLWRATQKQFESLDKIRGRLSKGQEINVNEGNVFHMTENQLDDYLDWYQDTWLDQKKANHPLADMFPLLPSKPDSRPDPKTGVEIQEAIDKKVREMTASIRLAKIIPDKQVQPPKENDVGGDSDGEEDKVPRPGYSYRIYKTESDLPKTARKFYETAADLAGLSLRTLVAAVNRIEAKLEGFQYDLRRAEEHDENIWDETDY
;
A
#
# COMPACT_ATOMS: atom_id res chain seq x y z
N MET A 1 21.40 -33.33 -12.01
CA MET A 1 19.94 -33.55 -11.82
C MET A 1 19.14 -33.13 -13.05
N ARG A 2 19.47 -31.99 -13.67
CA ARG A 2 18.83 -31.50 -14.92
C ARG A 2 18.84 -32.53 -16.06
N ASP A 3 19.98 -33.21 -16.28
CA ASP A 3 20.12 -34.19 -17.37
C ASP A 3 19.38 -35.53 -17.14
N ARG A 4 18.81 -35.73 -15.94
CA ARG A 4 18.06 -36.95 -15.59
C ARG A 4 16.55 -36.72 -15.47
N MET A 5 16.09 -35.47 -15.59
CA MET A 5 14.66 -35.16 -15.54
C MET A 5 14.03 -35.23 -16.93
N SER A 6 12.73 -35.53 -16.99
CA SER A 6 12.02 -35.42 -18.25
C SER A 6 12.00 -33.95 -18.74
N PRO A 7 11.88 -33.72 -20.05
CA PRO A 7 11.80 -32.37 -20.60
C PRO A 7 10.65 -31.53 -20.01
N GLN A 8 9.54 -32.18 -19.62
CA GLN A 8 8.38 -31.52 -19.00
C GLN A 8 8.72 -30.94 -17.62
N HIS A 9 9.28 -31.74 -16.70
CA HIS A 9 9.67 -31.22 -15.38
C HIS A 9 10.77 -30.16 -15.48
N THR A 10 11.67 -30.29 -16.47
CA THR A 10 12.71 -29.28 -16.72
C THR A 10 12.10 -27.96 -17.18
N ARG A 11 11.00 -28.02 -17.94
CA ARG A 11 10.22 -26.87 -18.37
C ARG A 11 9.49 -26.22 -17.20
N ASP A 12 8.86 -27.01 -16.34
CA ASP A 12 8.09 -26.51 -15.19
C ASP A 12 9.00 -25.88 -14.12
N LEU A 13 10.22 -26.41 -13.95
CA LEU A 13 11.25 -25.85 -13.08
C LEU A 13 11.94 -24.61 -13.68
N SER A 14 11.80 -24.39 -14.98
CA SER A 14 12.34 -23.19 -15.63
C SER A 14 11.35 -22.04 -15.53
N ILE A 15 11.82 -20.90 -15.02
CA ILE A 15 11.01 -19.67 -14.98
C ILE A 15 10.84 -19.20 -16.42
N GLN A 16 9.65 -19.38 -16.99
CA GLN A 16 9.36 -18.98 -18.38
C GLN A 16 8.73 -17.59 -18.47
N VAL A 17 8.01 -17.19 -17.42
CA VAL A 17 7.24 -15.96 -17.37
C VAL A 17 7.44 -15.34 -15.99
N MET A 18 7.57 -14.01 -15.96
CA MET A 18 7.61 -13.26 -14.70
C MET A 18 6.23 -13.37 -14.02
N PRO A 19 6.16 -13.73 -12.73
CA PRO A 19 4.87 -13.84 -12.07
C PRO A 19 4.16 -12.49 -12.03
N GLU A 20 2.86 -12.50 -12.29
CA GLU A 20 2.02 -11.32 -12.07
C GLU A 20 1.95 -10.99 -10.57
N SER A 21 1.65 -9.74 -10.25
CA SER A 21 1.62 -9.23 -8.86
C SER A 21 0.83 -10.13 -7.89
N GLU A 22 -0.28 -10.71 -8.33
CA GLU A 22 -1.15 -11.52 -7.48
C GLU A 22 -0.77 -13.01 -7.44
N GLU A 23 -0.02 -13.52 -8.41
CA GLU A 23 0.29 -14.95 -8.53
C GLU A 23 1.16 -15.45 -7.37
N ILE A 24 2.04 -14.61 -6.85
CA ILE A 24 2.86 -14.94 -5.67
C ILE A 24 1.96 -15.09 -4.44
N HIS A 25 1.04 -14.15 -4.24
CA HIS A 25 0.10 -14.21 -3.13
C HIS A 25 -0.83 -15.42 -3.24
N GLU A 26 -1.28 -15.73 -4.44
CA GLU A 26 -2.08 -16.91 -4.75
C GLU A 26 -1.33 -18.20 -4.43
N THR A 27 -0.13 -18.38 -4.98
CA THR A 27 0.69 -19.59 -4.81
C THR A 27 1.05 -19.81 -3.34
N VAL A 28 1.39 -18.76 -2.60
CA VAL A 28 1.64 -18.84 -1.14
C VAL A 28 0.39 -19.30 -0.41
N ASN A 29 -0.78 -18.74 -0.72
CA ASN A 29 -2.04 -19.15 -0.10
C ASN A 29 -2.43 -20.60 -0.43
N GLN A 30 -2.23 -21.03 -1.69
CA GLN A 30 -2.45 -22.41 -2.10
C GLN A 30 -1.52 -23.38 -1.36
N LEU A 31 -0.25 -23.01 -1.22
CA LEU A 31 0.74 -23.78 -0.49
C LEU A 31 0.38 -23.87 0.99
N VAL A 32 0.03 -22.75 1.62
CA VAL A 32 -0.43 -22.73 3.02
C VAL A 32 -1.66 -23.63 3.21
N ALA A 33 -2.63 -23.56 2.30
CA ALA A 33 -3.83 -24.40 2.36
C ALA A 33 -3.54 -25.88 2.13
N MET A 34 -2.55 -26.22 1.30
CA MET A 34 -2.07 -27.60 1.12
C MET A 34 -1.42 -28.11 2.41
N TYR A 35 -0.48 -27.35 2.97
CA TYR A 35 0.25 -27.76 4.18
C TYR A 35 -0.64 -27.89 5.41
N SER A 36 -1.60 -26.98 5.57
CA SER A 36 -2.56 -27.06 6.67
C SER A 36 -3.49 -28.26 6.52
N ARG A 37 -3.87 -28.64 5.29
CA ARG A 37 -4.74 -29.78 5.02
C ARG A 37 -4.03 -31.12 5.17
N GLU A 38 -2.85 -31.25 4.61
CA GLU A 38 -2.14 -32.52 4.50
C GLU A 38 -1.31 -32.83 5.75
N TYR A 39 -0.72 -31.79 6.33
CA TYR A 39 0.24 -31.94 7.43
C TYR A 39 -0.26 -31.30 8.74
N ASN A 40 -1.48 -30.74 8.78
CA ASN A 40 -2.02 -29.98 9.92
C ASN A 40 -1.07 -28.88 10.43
N VAL A 41 -0.28 -28.30 9.52
CA VAL A 41 0.65 -27.21 9.83
C VAL A 41 -0.13 -25.92 10.05
N VAL A 42 0.09 -25.29 11.21
CA VAL A 42 -0.49 -23.99 11.53
C VAL A 42 0.52 -22.91 11.24
N PHE A 43 0.20 -22.05 10.26
CA PHE A 43 1.03 -20.89 9.95
C PHE A 43 0.76 -19.76 10.95
N PRO A 44 1.82 -19.11 11.47
CA PRO A 44 1.66 -17.97 12.37
C PRO A 44 1.04 -16.77 11.63
N PRO A 45 0.36 -15.86 12.35
CA PRO A 45 -0.11 -14.60 11.77
C PRO A 45 1.06 -13.70 11.37
N VAL A 46 0.82 -12.81 10.43
CA VAL A 46 1.81 -11.81 9.99
C VAL A 46 2.14 -10.86 11.15
N ASN A 47 3.42 -10.47 11.24
CA ASN A 47 3.90 -9.52 12.24
C ASN A 47 3.35 -8.11 11.98
N MET A 48 2.17 -7.82 12.54
CA MET A 48 1.46 -6.57 12.32
C MET A 48 2.27 -5.33 12.76
N PRO A 49 2.86 -5.24 13.97
CA PRO A 49 3.54 -4.03 14.42
C PRO A 49 4.67 -3.57 13.50
N LEU A 50 5.53 -4.50 13.05
CA LEU A 50 6.67 -4.17 12.20
C LEU A 50 6.23 -3.82 10.77
N MET A 51 5.32 -4.62 10.20
CA MET A 51 4.79 -4.38 8.85
C MET A 51 4.03 -3.06 8.78
N LEU A 52 3.22 -2.75 9.81
CA LEU A 52 2.49 -1.49 9.91
C LEU A 52 3.45 -0.30 9.97
N PHE A 53 4.48 -0.37 10.82
CA PHE A 53 5.48 0.69 10.92
C PHE A 53 6.24 0.87 9.60
N GLN A 54 6.63 -0.23 8.95
CA GLN A 54 7.31 -0.20 7.66
C GLN A 54 6.43 0.45 6.57
N PHE A 55 5.17 0.05 6.45
CA PHE A 55 4.25 0.63 5.46
C PHE A 55 3.97 2.11 5.71
N ILE A 56 3.75 2.51 6.97
CA ILE A 56 3.57 3.93 7.33
C ILE A 56 4.81 4.74 6.96
N ARG A 57 6.01 4.23 7.26
CA ARG A 57 7.28 4.89 6.93
C ARG A 57 7.48 5.01 5.42
N GLN A 58 7.21 3.95 4.66
CA GLN A 58 7.34 3.96 3.19
C GLN A 58 6.31 4.88 2.53
N LEU A 59 5.07 4.95 3.04
CA LEU A 59 4.04 5.88 2.56
C LEU A 59 4.24 7.32 3.06
N ALA A 60 5.22 7.55 3.95
CA ALA A 60 5.48 8.83 4.62
C ALA A 60 4.25 9.41 5.33
N LEU A 61 3.53 8.55 6.03
CA LEU A 61 2.31 8.89 6.74
C LEU A 61 2.60 9.29 8.21
N PRO A 62 1.78 10.17 8.83
CA PRO A 62 1.90 10.48 10.26
C PRO A 62 1.71 9.25 11.15
N LEU A 63 2.39 9.24 12.31
CA LEU A 63 2.33 8.12 13.25
C LEU A 63 0.94 7.88 13.85
N GLU A 64 0.05 8.88 13.82
CA GLU A 64 -1.34 8.73 14.26
C GLU A 64 -2.10 7.61 13.54
N ILE A 65 -1.72 7.32 12.30
CA ILE A 65 -2.32 6.20 11.55
C ILE A 65 -2.00 4.86 12.21
N TYR A 66 -0.84 4.72 12.87
CA TYR A 66 -0.49 3.51 13.61
C TYR A 66 -1.51 3.22 14.73
N THR A 67 -1.88 4.25 15.50
CA THR A 67 -2.79 4.10 16.64
C THR A 67 -4.20 3.79 16.17
N VAL A 68 -4.66 4.45 15.10
CA VAL A 68 -5.99 4.24 14.51
C VAL A 68 -6.10 2.85 13.88
N VAL A 69 -5.09 2.41 13.12
CA VAL A 69 -5.07 1.06 12.54
C VAL A 69 -5.11 0.00 13.64
N ARG A 70 -4.37 0.18 14.75
CA ARG A 70 -4.41 -0.75 15.88
C ARG A 70 -5.81 -0.84 16.52
N ARG A 71 -6.50 0.30 16.68
CA ARG A 71 -7.89 0.33 17.18
C ARG A 71 -8.86 -0.34 16.20
N LEU A 72 -8.78 -0.02 14.92
CA LEU A 72 -9.65 -0.65 13.90
C LEU A 72 -9.40 -2.16 13.80
N HIS A 73 -8.16 -2.60 13.95
CA HIS A 73 -7.81 -4.02 14.01
C HIS A 73 -8.50 -4.72 15.20
N GLN A 74 -8.51 -4.10 16.39
CA GLN A 74 -9.20 -4.62 17.57
C GLN A 74 -10.72 -4.68 17.36
N ILE A 75 -11.31 -3.62 16.80
CA ILE A 75 -12.76 -3.55 16.53
C ILE A 75 -13.19 -4.63 15.53
N PHE A 76 -12.49 -4.77 14.41
CA PHE A 76 -12.84 -5.74 13.37
C PHE A 76 -12.35 -7.16 13.64
N LYS A 77 -11.64 -7.38 14.76
CA LYS A 77 -11.06 -8.66 15.19
C LYS A 77 -10.31 -9.38 14.05
N PHE A 78 -9.55 -8.63 13.23
CA PHE A 78 -8.77 -9.21 12.14
C PHE A 78 -7.67 -10.11 12.71
N ARG A 79 -7.51 -11.34 12.22
CA ARG A 79 -6.48 -12.25 12.75
C ARG A 79 -5.16 -12.20 11.98
N PHE A 80 -5.11 -11.54 10.82
CA PHE A 80 -3.95 -11.51 9.90
C PHE A 80 -3.31 -12.89 9.68
N LYS A 81 -4.15 -13.92 9.57
CA LYS A 81 -3.74 -15.30 9.26
C LYS A 81 -4.08 -15.60 7.81
N PHE A 82 -3.22 -16.36 7.15
CA PHE A 82 -3.52 -16.95 5.86
C PHE A 82 -4.75 -17.86 5.96
N SER A 83 -5.64 -17.76 4.98
CA SER A 83 -6.91 -18.50 4.99
C SER A 83 -6.68 -19.96 4.57
N SER A 84 -6.93 -20.89 5.48
CA SER A 84 -6.91 -22.33 5.19
C SER A 84 -8.22 -22.84 4.53
N LYS A 85 -9.18 -21.95 4.25
CA LYS A 85 -10.53 -22.38 3.83
C LYS A 85 -10.57 -22.63 2.32
N LYS A 86 -11.24 -23.72 1.92
CA LYS A 86 -11.49 -24.22 0.54
C LYS A 86 -12.12 -23.23 -0.46
N LYS A 87 -12.42 -21.98 -0.10
CA LYS A 87 -13.09 -21.06 -1.04
C LYS A 87 -12.06 -20.57 -2.06
N TRP A 88 -12.03 -21.27 -3.20
CA TRP A 88 -11.32 -20.96 -4.45
C TRP A 88 -11.56 -19.54 -4.98
N THR A 89 -12.46 -18.77 -4.38
CA THR A 89 -12.56 -17.34 -4.66
C THR A 89 -11.35 -16.64 -4.02
N LEU A 90 -10.28 -16.53 -4.81
CA LEU A 90 -9.10 -15.70 -4.57
C LEU A 90 -9.54 -14.25 -4.43
N LYS A 91 -9.85 -13.92 -3.20
CA LYS A 91 -10.32 -12.61 -2.80
C LYS A 91 -9.15 -11.92 -2.15
N ALA A 92 -8.99 -10.62 -2.41
CA ALA A 92 -8.07 -9.73 -1.70
C ALA A 92 -8.20 -9.82 -0.16
N GLU A 93 -9.34 -10.34 0.33
CA GLU A 93 -9.57 -10.67 1.74
C GLU A 93 -8.67 -11.78 2.29
N ASN A 94 -8.13 -12.68 1.48
CA ASN A 94 -7.37 -13.82 1.99
C ASN A 94 -5.90 -13.50 2.23
N TYR A 95 -5.43 -12.34 1.74
CA TYR A 95 -4.05 -11.90 1.90
C TYR A 95 -3.93 -11.02 3.14
N PRO A 96 -3.21 -11.43 4.20
CA PRO A 96 -3.04 -10.62 5.40
C PRO A 96 -2.37 -9.27 5.11
N GLU A 97 -1.49 -9.20 4.11
CA GLU A 97 -0.84 -7.98 3.64
C GLU A 97 -1.85 -7.00 3.01
N ALA A 98 -2.76 -7.51 2.17
CA ALA A 98 -3.83 -6.71 1.55
C ALA A 98 -4.83 -6.21 2.60
N GLN A 99 -5.14 -7.02 3.62
CA GLN A 99 -5.97 -6.59 4.75
C GLN A 99 -5.30 -5.46 5.53
N LEU A 100 -4.01 -5.58 5.83
CA LEU A 100 -3.26 -4.59 6.60
C LEU A 100 -3.15 -3.26 5.84
N LEU A 101 -2.78 -3.29 4.56
CA LEU A 101 -2.76 -2.09 3.73
C LEU A 101 -4.15 -1.49 3.53
N GLY A 102 -5.17 -2.31 3.31
CA GLY A 102 -6.55 -1.83 3.22
C GLY A 102 -6.96 -1.09 4.50
N LEU A 103 -6.55 -1.58 5.68
CA LEU A 103 -6.81 -0.95 6.96
C LEU A 103 -6.07 0.39 7.11
N ILE A 104 -4.81 0.46 6.64
CA ILE A 104 -4.05 1.71 6.57
C ILE A 104 -4.74 2.72 5.67
N VAL A 105 -5.22 2.31 4.49
CA VAL A 105 -5.91 3.18 3.53
C VAL A 105 -7.26 3.69 4.10
N VAL A 106 -8.00 2.83 4.79
CA VAL A 106 -9.24 3.26 5.48
C VAL A 106 -8.92 4.22 6.61
N ALA A 107 -7.90 3.93 7.43
CA ALA A 107 -7.47 4.83 8.50
C ALA A 107 -6.99 6.19 7.97
N THR A 108 -6.22 6.22 6.88
CA THR A 108 -5.78 7.47 6.26
C THR A 108 -6.97 8.25 5.73
N LYS A 109 -7.95 7.58 5.12
CA LYS A 109 -9.16 8.23 4.60
C LYS A 109 -10.08 8.77 5.70
N LEU A 110 -10.14 8.12 6.86
CA LEU A 110 -10.91 8.58 8.02
C LEU A 110 -10.31 9.85 8.65
N ILE A 111 -9.00 9.88 8.85
CA ILE A 111 -8.31 11.00 9.52
C ILE A 111 -8.00 12.13 8.52
N PHE A 112 -7.55 11.77 7.32
CA PHE A 112 -7.05 12.66 6.28
C PHE A 112 -7.82 12.43 4.97
N PRO A 113 -9.02 13.01 4.81
CA PRO A 113 -9.80 12.80 3.59
C PRO A 113 -9.04 13.28 2.35
N PHE A 114 -9.12 12.53 1.26
CA PHE A 114 -8.59 12.93 -0.05
C PHE A 114 -9.44 14.01 -0.74
N SER A 115 -10.63 14.30 -0.19
CA SER A 115 -11.57 15.30 -0.70
C SER A 115 -11.44 16.61 0.09
N ASN A 116 -11.68 17.75 -0.57
CA ASN A 116 -11.62 19.10 0.01
C ASN A 116 -12.77 19.42 0.99
N ALA A 117 -13.45 18.40 1.52
CA ALA A 117 -14.57 18.59 2.42
C ALA A 117 -14.09 19.07 3.79
N LYS A 118 -14.78 20.07 4.33
CA LYS A 118 -14.38 20.83 5.51
C LYS A 118 -14.89 20.15 6.78
N GLY A 119 -14.23 19.09 7.23
CA GLY A 119 -14.44 18.58 8.59
C GLY A 119 -13.60 19.42 9.57
N PHE A 120 -14.20 19.88 10.68
CA PHE A 120 -13.49 20.66 11.69
C PHE A 120 -13.32 19.87 12.99
N PRO A 121 -12.09 19.66 13.49
CA PRO A 121 -11.86 18.98 14.76
C PRO A 121 -12.36 19.82 15.94
N SER A 122 -12.79 19.15 17.01
CA SER A 122 -13.28 19.82 18.24
C SER A 122 -12.11 20.22 19.14
N ALA A 123 -11.05 19.40 19.18
CA ALA A 123 -9.84 19.64 19.96
C ALA A 123 -8.54 19.58 19.15
N ALA A 124 -7.53 20.34 19.58
CA ALA A 124 -6.17 20.31 19.03
C ALA A 124 -5.46 18.95 19.23
N THR A 125 -5.91 18.17 20.20
CA THR A 125 -5.38 16.84 20.54
C THR A 125 -5.92 15.75 19.62
N GLU A 126 -6.91 16.04 18.78
CA GLU A 126 -7.45 15.06 17.84
C GLU A 126 -6.45 14.84 16.69
N PRO A 127 -6.21 13.59 16.26
CA PRO A 127 -5.32 13.32 15.14
C PRO A 127 -5.82 13.94 13.83
N ALA A 128 -7.14 14.15 13.71
CA ALA A 128 -7.77 14.83 12.59
C ALA A 128 -7.53 16.35 12.55
N ALA A 129 -6.87 16.92 13.58
CA ALA A 129 -6.42 18.30 13.55
C ALA A 129 -5.19 18.51 12.67
N GLN A 130 -4.51 17.44 12.27
CA GLN A 130 -3.44 17.50 11.29
C GLN A 130 -4.03 17.43 9.88
N LEU A 131 -3.54 18.24 8.96
CA LEU A 131 -3.92 18.23 7.55
C LEU A 131 -2.70 17.93 6.69
N ILE A 132 -2.86 16.92 5.83
CA ILE A 132 -1.91 16.53 4.81
C ILE A 132 -2.27 17.25 3.51
N ASP A 133 -1.31 17.98 2.94
CA ASP A 133 -1.46 18.45 1.56
C ASP A 133 -1.13 17.29 0.60
N TRP A 134 -2.18 16.63 0.12
CA TRP A 134 -2.06 15.50 -0.81
C TRP A 134 -1.41 15.86 -2.16
N ASN A 135 -1.42 17.13 -2.57
CA ASN A 135 -0.73 17.55 -3.79
C ASN A 135 0.78 17.62 -3.57
N LEU A 136 1.20 18.14 -2.41
CA LEU A 136 2.59 18.13 -1.98
C LEU A 136 3.08 16.70 -1.76
N TRP A 137 2.29 15.86 -1.09
CA TRP A 137 2.60 14.44 -0.92
C TRP A 137 2.81 13.75 -2.28
N ARG A 138 1.94 14.02 -3.26
CA ARG A 138 2.10 13.46 -4.62
C ARG A 138 3.36 13.97 -5.32
N ALA A 139 3.75 15.23 -5.09
CA ALA A 139 4.95 15.80 -5.68
C ALA A 139 6.23 15.21 -5.06
N THR A 140 6.29 15.11 -3.74
CA THR A 140 7.41 14.49 -2.99
C THR A 140 7.52 13.01 -3.31
N GLN A 141 6.40 12.30 -3.45
CA GLN A 141 6.36 10.91 -3.91
C GLN A 141 6.96 10.75 -5.32
N LYS A 142 6.61 11.63 -6.26
CA LYS A 142 7.19 11.62 -7.60
C LYS A 142 8.69 11.91 -7.58
N GLN A 143 9.14 12.84 -6.73
CA GLN A 143 10.55 13.12 -6.56
C GLN A 143 11.28 11.89 -6.03
N PHE A 144 10.72 11.20 -5.03
CA PHE A 144 11.27 9.96 -4.51
C PHE A 144 11.36 8.87 -5.58
N GLU A 145 10.28 8.63 -6.34
CA GLU A 145 10.29 7.69 -7.47
C GLU A 145 11.30 8.09 -8.56
N SER A 146 11.55 9.40 -8.74
CA SER A 146 12.56 9.89 -9.67
C SER A 146 13.98 9.78 -9.13
N LEU A 147 14.19 9.77 -7.80
CA LEU A 147 15.51 9.55 -7.23
C LEU A 147 16.00 8.13 -7.52
N ASP A 148 15.10 7.16 -7.61
CA ASP A 148 15.45 5.79 -8.00
C ASP A 148 15.67 5.67 -9.51
N LYS A 149 15.14 6.61 -10.29
CA LYS A 149 15.38 6.76 -11.73
C LYS A 149 16.53 7.75 -11.95
N ILE A 150 17.77 7.31 -11.80
CA ILE A 150 18.93 8.12 -12.19
C ILE A 150 18.74 8.55 -13.66
N ARG A 151 18.78 9.86 -13.94
CA ARG A 151 18.49 10.41 -15.27
C ARG A 151 19.43 9.80 -16.30
N GLY A 152 18.86 9.11 -17.30
CA GLY A 152 19.63 8.42 -18.34
C GLY A 152 20.15 7.03 -17.94
N ARG A 153 19.64 6.43 -16.85
CA ARG A 153 19.88 5.03 -16.48
C ARG A 153 18.57 4.26 -16.39
N LEU A 154 18.66 2.93 -16.45
CA LEU A 154 17.51 2.07 -16.14
C LEU A 154 17.33 1.99 -14.62
N SER A 155 16.09 2.02 -14.17
CA SER A 155 15.79 1.77 -12.75
C SER A 155 15.89 0.28 -12.49
N LYS A 156 16.40 -0.10 -11.32
CA LYS A 156 16.46 -1.49 -10.89
C LYS A 156 15.09 -2.17 -10.99
N GLY A 157 15.04 -3.33 -11.64
CA GLY A 157 13.84 -4.10 -11.96
C GLY A 157 13.12 -3.68 -13.26
N GLN A 158 13.42 -2.51 -13.84
CA GLN A 158 12.87 -2.12 -15.14
C GLN A 158 13.59 -2.82 -16.29
N GLU A 159 14.81 -3.31 -16.07
CA GLU A 159 15.61 -4.04 -17.06
C GLU A 159 14.88 -5.31 -17.54
N ILE A 160 14.10 -5.94 -16.66
CA ILE A 160 13.28 -7.12 -16.97
C ILE A 160 12.11 -6.77 -17.92
N ASN A 161 11.60 -5.54 -17.84
CA ASN A 161 10.43 -5.10 -18.62
C ASN A 161 10.82 -4.46 -19.97
N VAL A 162 12.09 -4.53 -20.35
CA VAL A 162 12.59 -3.98 -21.61
C VAL A 162 12.10 -4.85 -22.77
N ASN A 163 11.30 -4.26 -23.66
CA ASN A 163 10.88 -4.89 -24.91
C ASN A 163 11.71 -4.38 -26.10
N GLU A 164 11.68 -5.10 -27.22
CA GLU A 164 12.38 -4.78 -28.48
C GLU A 164 12.13 -3.33 -28.93
N GLY A 165 10.87 -2.87 -28.83
CA GLY A 165 10.51 -1.49 -29.17
C GLY A 165 11.14 -0.43 -28.28
N ASN A 166 11.44 -0.76 -27.01
CA ASN A 166 12.04 0.18 -26.06
C ASN A 166 13.52 0.38 -26.36
N VAL A 167 14.22 -0.63 -26.89
CA VAL A 167 15.65 -0.57 -27.22
C VAL A 167 15.96 0.58 -28.18
N PHE A 168 15.05 0.87 -29.13
CA PHE A 168 15.21 1.98 -30.08
C PHE A 168 15.09 3.38 -29.44
N HIS A 169 14.52 3.47 -28.24
CA HIS A 169 14.30 4.73 -27.54
C HIS A 169 15.23 4.92 -26.33
N MET A 170 16.11 3.94 -26.07
CA MET A 170 17.06 4.00 -24.95
C MET A 170 18.23 4.93 -25.26
N THR A 171 18.72 5.59 -24.22
CA THR A 171 20.01 6.29 -24.28
C THR A 171 21.17 5.28 -24.20
N GLU A 172 22.35 5.64 -24.71
CA GLU A 172 23.57 4.81 -24.64
C GLU A 172 23.82 4.25 -23.23
N ASN A 173 23.77 5.11 -22.20
CA ASN A 173 23.91 4.71 -20.80
C ASN A 173 22.83 3.70 -20.33
N GLN A 174 21.61 3.78 -20.86
CA GLN A 174 20.53 2.84 -20.51
C GLN A 174 20.76 1.49 -21.18
N LEU A 175 21.31 1.50 -22.39
CA LEU A 175 21.66 0.28 -23.11
C LEU A 175 22.82 -0.42 -22.40
N ASP A 176 23.85 0.32 -21.98
CA ASP A 176 24.96 -0.23 -21.21
C ASP A 176 24.48 -0.83 -19.88
N ASP A 177 23.62 -0.13 -19.13
CA ASP A 177 23.04 -0.65 -17.89
C ASP A 177 22.22 -1.94 -18.12
N TYR A 178 21.50 -2.02 -19.24
CA TYR A 178 20.78 -3.25 -19.63
C TYR A 178 21.73 -4.39 -19.96
N LEU A 179 22.83 -4.12 -20.68
CA LEU A 179 23.84 -5.12 -21.03
C LEU A 179 24.60 -5.62 -19.79
N ASP A 180 24.94 -4.73 -18.86
CA ASP A 180 25.56 -5.08 -17.58
C ASP A 180 24.64 -5.98 -16.75
N TRP A 181 23.36 -5.59 -16.62
CA TRP A 181 22.35 -6.40 -15.95
C TRP A 181 22.17 -7.77 -16.63
N TYR A 182 22.16 -7.80 -17.97
CA TYR A 182 22.03 -9.04 -18.73
C TYR A 182 23.24 -9.97 -18.51
N GLN A 183 24.44 -9.41 -18.51
CA GLN A 183 25.67 -10.11 -18.22
C GLN A 183 25.66 -10.71 -16.81
N ASP A 184 25.30 -9.94 -15.80
CA ASP A 184 25.28 -10.42 -14.41
C ASP A 184 24.18 -11.45 -14.15
N THR A 185 23.02 -11.31 -14.82
CA THR A 185 21.83 -12.13 -14.53
C THR A 185 21.77 -13.41 -15.38
N TRP A 186 22.18 -13.35 -16.65
CA TRP A 186 21.94 -14.42 -17.62
C TRP A 186 23.22 -15.11 -18.12
N LEU A 187 24.39 -14.48 -18.04
CA LEU A 187 25.65 -15.12 -18.46
C LEU A 187 26.25 -15.93 -17.31
N ASP A 188 26.10 -17.25 -17.40
CA ASP A 188 26.79 -18.19 -16.53
C ASP A 188 28.27 -18.26 -16.95
N GLN A 189 29.10 -17.37 -16.38
CA GLN A 189 30.54 -17.25 -16.69
C GLN A 189 31.31 -18.58 -16.62
N LYS A 190 30.74 -19.59 -15.96
CA LYS A 190 31.31 -20.93 -15.81
C LYS A 190 31.16 -21.83 -17.04
N LYS A 191 30.34 -21.46 -18.03
CA LYS A 191 30.07 -22.29 -19.23
C LYS A 191 30.78 -21.81 -20.50
N ALA A 192 31.39 -20.63 -20.47
CA ALA A 192 32.01 -20.01 -21.65
C ALA A 192 33.46 -20.47 -21.88
N ASN A 193 33.74 -21.78 -21.85
CA ASN A 193 35.06 -22.31 -22.25
C ASN A 193 35.14 -22.47 -23.78
N HIS A 194 34.81 -21.42 -24.53
CA HIS A 194 34.99 -21.39 -25.99
C HIS A 194 36.19 -20.49 -26.34
N PRO A 195 37.15 -20.93 -27.18
CA PRO A 195 38.32 -20.14 -27.57
C PRO A 195 37.98 -18.78 -28.21
N LEU A 196 36.79 -18.67 -28.81
CA LEU A 196 36.28 -17.41 -29.37
C LEU A 196 35.82 -16.42 -28.28
N ALA A 197 35.36 -16.91 -27.12
CA ALA A 197 34.95 -16.03 -26.02
C ALA A 197 36.17 -15.33 -25.39
N ASP A 198 37.32 -16.00 -25.32
CA ASP A 198 38.58 -15.42 -24.82
C ASP A 198 39.10 -14.27 -25.72
N MET A 199 38.71 -14.25 -27.00
CA MET A 199 39.06 -13.16 -27.92
C MET A 199 38.23 -11.88 -27.70
N PHE A 200 37.09 -11.98 -26.99
CA PHE A 200 36.15 -10.88 -26.74
C PHE A 200 35.83 -10.81 -25.24
N PRO A 201 36.74 -10.28 -24.42
CA PRO A 201 36.51 -10.18 -22.98
C PRO A 201 35.27 -9.32 -22.69
N LEU A 202 34.36 -9.89 -21.90
CA LEU A 202 33.09 -9.25 -21.51
C LEU A 202 33.25 -8.17 -20.44
N LEU A 203 34.39 -8.14 -19.72
CA LEU A 203 34.63 -7.13 -18.70
C LEU A 203 35.09 -5.81 -19.35
N PRO A 204 34.53 -4.66 -18.93
CA PRO A 204 35.00 -3.36 -19.34
C PRO A 204 36.49 -3.19 -19.05
N SER A 205 37.25 -2.76 -20.06
CA SER A 205 38.70 -2.47 -19.92
C SER A 205 38.98 -1.26 -19.01
N LYS A 206 37.95 -0.49 -18.65
CA LYS A 206 38.03 0.65 -17.73
C LYS A 206 37.16 0.38 -16.50
N PRO A 207 37.61 0.74 -15.29
CA PRO A 207 36.73 0.74 -14.12
C PRO A 207 35.55 1.66 -14.41
N ASP A 208 34.36 1.16 -14.13
CA ASP A 208 33.15 1.88 -14.39
C ASP A 208 33.11 3.15 -13.54
N SER A 209 33.04 4.32 -14.18
CA SER A 209 32.95 5.61 -13.48
C SER A 209 31.50 5.98 -13.15
N ARG A 210 30.55 5.09 -13.44
CA ARG A 210 29.13 5.30 -13.18
C ARG A 210 28.84 5.08 -11.68
N PRO A 211 27.95 5.86 -11.05
CA PRO A 211 27.62 5.70 -9.64
C PRO A 211 26.98 4.33 -9.39
N ASP A 212 27.45 3.60 -8.38
CA ASP A 212 26.90 2.30 -8.02
C ASP A 212 25.39 2.38 -7.70
N PRO A 213 24.64 1.28 -7.92
CA PRO A 213 23.26 1.21 -7.47
C PRO A 213 23.18 1.44 -5.96
N LYS A 214 22.19 2.23 -5.54
CA LYS A 214 22.06 2.64 -4.15
C LYS A 214 22.05 1.44 -3.19
N THR A 215 22.85 1.54 -2.13
CA THR A 215 22.85 0.52 -1.07
C THR A 215 21.56 0.61 -0.25
N GLY A 216 21.15 -0.49 0.40
CA GLY A 216 19.94 -0.50 1.26
C GLY A 216 19.93 0.60 2.34
N VAL A 217 21.10 1.04 2.80
CA VAL A 217 21.27 2.16 3.75
C VAL A 217 20.85 3.49 3.12
N GLU A 218 21.26 3.75 1.88
CA GLU A 218 20.93 4.99 1.16
C GLU A 218 19.44 5.07 0.81
N ILE A 219 18.83 3.92 0.48
CA ILE A 219 17.37 3.82 0.31
C ILE A 219 16.68 4.20 1.61
N GLN A 220 17.20 3.72 2.74
CA GLN A 220 16.60 4.01 4.03
C GLN A 220 16.72 5.49 4.41
N GLU A 221 17.86 6.12 4.14
CA GLU A 221 18.05 7.56 4.32
C GLU A 221 17.14 8.39 3.41
N ALA A 222 16.92 7.95 2.17
CA ALA A 222 16.01 8.61 1.25
C ALA A 222 14.56 8.56 1.77
N ILE A 223 14.14 7.42 2.32
CA ILE A 223 12.83 7.28 2.97
C ILE A 223 12.74 8.23 4.17
N ASP A 224 13.80 8.36 4.96
CA ASP A 224 13.79 9.25 6.12
C ASP A 224 13.75 10.73 5.74
N LYS A 225 14.44 11.13 4.66
CA LYS A 225 14.33 12.47 4.08
C LYS A 225 12.89 12.77 3.65
N LYS A 226 12.25 11.84 2.94
CA LYS A 226 10.84 11.95 2.53
C LYS A 226 9.90 12.10 3.73
N VAL A 227 10.07 11.26 4.76
CA VAL A 227 9.27 11.35 6.00
C VAL A 227 9.45 12.72 6.64
N ARG A 228 10.69 13.22 6.75
CA ARG A 228 10.96 14.55 7.33
C ARG A 228 10.30 15.69 6.54
N GLU A 229 10.43 15.69 5.22
CA GLU A 229 9.77 16.68 4.35
C GLU A 229 8.26 16.65 4.52
N MET A 230 7.67 15.46 4.57
CA MET A 230 6.22 15.30 4.75
C MET A 230 5.79 15.77 6.14
N THR A 231 6.52 15.40 7.20
CA THR A 231 6.22 15.89 8.56
C THR A 231 6.34 17.41 8.68
N ALA A 232 7.29 18.04 8.00
CA ALA A 232 7.42 19.49 7.97
C ALA A 232 6.27 20.18 7.21
N SER A 233 5.63 19.47 6.27
CA SER A 233 4.52 19.99 5.49
C SER A 233 3.14 19.92 6.17
N ILE A 234 3.04 19.22 7.31
CA ILE A 234 1.77 19.04 8.03
C ILE A 234 1.28 20.41 8.53
N ARG A 235 0.02 20.73 8.19
CA ARG A 235 -0.65 21.95 8.64
C ARG A 235 -1.66 21.61 9.73
N LEU A 236 -1.91 22.56 10.62
CA LEU A 236 -2.99 22.43 11.61
C LEU A 236 -4.31 22.91 11.00
N ALA A 237 -5.35 22.11 11.14
CA ALA A 237 -6.73 22.47 10.81
C ALA A 237 -7.22 23.60 11.71
N LYS A 238 -8.24 24.33 11.22
CA LYS A 238 -8.98 25.26 12.07
C LYS A 238 -9.79 24.45 13.07
N ILE A 239 -9.58 24.69 14.36
CA ILE A 239 -10.32 24.02 15.43
C ILE A 239 -11.58 24.82 15.71
N ILE A 240 -12.73 24.15 15.70
CA ILE A 240 -14.01 24.74 16.09
C ILE A 240 -14.49 23.96 17.31
N PRO A 241 -14.33 24.48 18.53
CA PRO A 241 -14.76 23.76 19.72
C PRO A 241 -16.29 23.61 19.73
N ASP A 242 -16.79 22.44 20.13
CA ASP A 242 -18.23 22.09 20.21
C ASP A 242 -19.08 23.13 20.98
N LYS A 243 -18.46 23.98 21.83
CA LYS A 243 -19.11 25.05 22.59
C LYS A 243 -19.49 26.30 21.78
N GLN A 244 -19.09 26.41 20.52
CA GLN A 244 -19.50 27.51 19.62
C GLN A 244 -20.64 27.13 18.67
N VAL A 245 -21.31 25.99 18.90
CA VAL A 245 -22.68 25.79 18.40
C VAL A 245 -23.56 26.77 19.19
N GLN A 246 -23.80 27.95 18.63
CA GLN A 246 -24.66 28.95 19.26
C GLN A 246 -26.04 28.30 19.51
N PRO A 247 -26.66 28.47 20.69
CA PRO A 247 -28.07 28.15 20.83
C PRO A 247 -28.86 28.98 19.80
N PRO A 248 -29.98 28.46 19.27
CA PRO A 248 -30.78 29.19 18.31
C PRO A 248 -31.14 30.56 18.89
N LYS A 249 -30.97 31.62 18.10
CA LYS A 249 -31.55 32.92 18.45
C LYS A 249 -33.06 32.71 18.50
N GLU A 250 -33.67 32.94 19.67
CA GLU A 250 -35.12 32.78 19.94
C GLU A 250 -36.06 33.69 19.13
N ASN A 251 -35.59 34.30 18.04
CA ASN A 251 -36.37 35.25 17.25
C ASN A 251 -36.44 34.81 15.78
N ASP A 252 -37.14 33.71 15.51
CA ASP A 252 -37.90 33.57 14.26
C ASP A 252 -39.08 32.63 14.50
N VAL A 253 -40.21 33.23 14.86
CA VAL A 253 -41.51 32.57 14.91
C VAL A 253 -42.02 32.49 13.47
N GLY A 254 -42.03 31.29 12.91
CA GLY A 254 -42.87 30.97 11.76
C GLY A 254 -42.18 30.15 10.67
N GLY A 255 -42.35 28.82 10.74
CA GLY A 255 -42.09 27.95 9.61
C GLY A 255 -41.87 26.51 10.04
N ASP A 256 -42.92 25.69 9.93
CA ASP A 256 -42.80 24.23 9.95
C ASP A 256 -41.81 23.79 8.86
N SER A 257 -40.60 23.43 9.27
CA SER A 257 -39.71 22.58 8.49
C SER A 257 -38.89 21.75 9.46
N ASP A 258 -38.88 20.43 9.27
CA ASP A 258 -38.04 19.46 9.96
C ASP A 258 -36.55 19.77 9.67
N GLY A 259 -36.03 20.81 10.31
CA GLY A 259 -34.70 21.36 10.08
C GLY A 259 -33.65 20.63 10.91
N GLU A 260 -32.83 19.83 10.24
CA GLU A 260 -31.54 19.38 10.76
C GLU A 260 -30.77 20.61 11.26
N GLU A 261 -30.55 20.68 12.58
CA GLU A 261 -29.67 21.66 13.22
C GLU A 261 -28.35 21.73 12.42
N ASP A 262 -27.90 22.93 12.03
CA ASP A 262 -26.62 23.19 11.34
C ASP A 262 -25.42 22.75 12.22
N LYS A 263 -25.23 21.44 12.40
CA LYS A 263 -24.13 20.85 13.16
C LYS A 263 -22.87 21.00 12.34
N VAL A 264 -21.86 21.66 12.93
CA VAL A 264 -20.54 21.79 12.31
C VAL A 264 -20.05 20.37 11.97
N PRO A 265 -19.71 20.10 10.68
CA PRO A 265 -19.35 18.75 10.25
C PRO A 265 -18.07 18.31 10.96
N ARG A 266 -18.16 17.21 11.71
CA ARG A 266 -17.00 16.58 12.36
C ARG A 266 -16.03 16.01 11.31
N PRO A 267 -14.74 15.84 11.65
CA PRO A 267 -13.81 15.13 10.79
C PRO A 267 -14.34 13.72 10.51
N GLY A 268 -14.30 13.31 9.24
CA GLY A 268 -14.88 12.03 8.80
C GLY A 268 -16.36 12.09 8.38
N TYR A 269 -17.08 13.20 8.59
CA TYR A 269 -18.48 13.36 8.12
C TYR A 269 -18.63 13.14 6.61
N SER A 270 -17.64 13.58 5.84
CA SER A 270 -17.62 13.50 4.38
C SER A 270 -16.86 12.28 3.84
N TYR A 271 -17.00 11.12 4.48
CA TYR A 271 -16.33 9.90 4.05
C TYR A 271 -16.90 9.41 2.71
N ARG A 272 -16.08 9.44 1.64
CA ARG A 272 -16.54 9.07 0.29
C ARG A 272 -16.05 7.68 -0.13
N ILE A 273 -16.94 6.71 -0.25
CA ILE A 273 -16.63 5.34 -0.73
C ILE A 273 -16.26 5.36 -2.22
N TYR A 274 -15.18 4.65 -2.59
CA TYR A 274 -14.71 4.54 -3.99
C TYR A 274 -14.86 3.10 -4.47
N LYS A 275 -15.91 2.82 -5.25
CA LYS A 275 -16.23 1.45 -5.65
C LYS A 275 -15.31 0.92 -6.74
N THR A 276 -14.92 1.78 -7.68
CA THR A 276 -14.10 1.40 -8.85
C THR A 276 -12.86 2.26 -8.99
N GLU A 277 -11.86 1.79 -9.75
CA GLU A 277 -10.62 2.51 -10.03
C GLU A 277 -10.86 3.87 -10.71
N SER A 278 -11.91 3.96 -11.53
CA SER A 278 -12.33 5.16 -12.23
C SER A 278 -12.90 6.24 -11.31
N ASP A 279 -13.39 5.85 -10.13
CA ASP A 279 -13.98 6.77 -9.15
C ASP A 279 -12.91 7.49 -8.32
N LEU A 280 -11.66 7.03 -8.36
CA LEU A 280 -10.57 7.59 -7.55
C LEU A 280 -10.09 8.94 -8.12
N PRO A 281 -10.05 10.01 -7.30
CA PRO A 281 -9.36 11.25 -7.65
C PRO A 281 -7.88 10.99 -8.01
N LYS A 282 -7.29 11.84 -8.87
CA LYS A 282 -5.89 11.68 -9.31
C LYS A 282 -4.87 11.57 -8.16
N THR A 283 -5.12 12.25 -7.04
CA THR A 283 -4.30 12.18 -5.82
C THR A 283 -4.46 10.85 -5.11
N ALA A 284 -5.70 10.45 -4.83
CA ALA A 284 -6.03 9.16 -4.22
C ALA A 284 -5.54 7.98 -5.07
N ARG A 285 -5.72 8.04 -6.39
CA ARG A 285 -5.26 6.98 -7.30
C ARG A 285 -3.77 6.73 -7.16
N LYS A 286 -2.94 7.79 -7.16
CA LYS A 286 -1.50 7.62 -6.99
C LYS A 286 -1.15 7.06 -5.61
N PHE A 287 -1.87 7.46 -4.55
CA PHE A 287 -1.70 6.89 -3.22
C PHE A 287 -2.03 5.38 -3.19
N TYR A 288 -3.15 4.97 -3.78
CA TYR A 288 -3.54 3.56 -3.86
C TYR A 288 -2.57 2.76 -4.72
N GLU A 289 -2.10 3.30 -5.86
CA GLU A 289 -1.06 2.67 -6.68
C GLU A 289 0.21 2.44 -5.86
N THR A 290 0.71 3.47 -5.16
CA THR A 290 1.92 3.31 -4.33
C THR A 290 1.71 2.32 -3.18
N ALA A 291 0.54 2.30 -2.57
CA ALA A 291 0.24 1.32 -1.52
C ALA A 291 0.18 -0.11 -2.10
N ALA A 292 -0.45 -0.28 -3.26
CA ALA A 292 -0.54 -1.57 -3.94
C ALA A 292 0.85 -2.09 -4.33
N ASP A 293 1.71 -1.23 -4.87
CA ASP A 293 3.10 -1.56 -5.22
C ASP A 293 3.90 -2.04 -3.99
N LEU A 294 3.68 -1.46 -2.79
CA LEU A 294 4.37 -1.88 -1.57
C LEU A 294 4.04 -3.30 -1.12
N ALA A 295 2.83 -3.80 -1.40
CA ALA A 295 2.46 -5.18 -1.12
C ALA A 295 2.54 -6.09 -2.36
N GLY A 296 2.96 -5.57 -3.51
CA GLY A 296 2.93 -6.31 -4.77
C GLY A 296 1.51 -6.75 -5.14
N LEU A 297 0.53 -5.86 -5.02
CA LEU A 297 -0.86 -6.10 -5.40
C LEU A 297 -1.24 -5.23 -6.61
N SER A 298 -2.25 -5.64 -7.36
CA SER A 298 -2.85 -4.75 -8.35
C SER A 298 -3.69 -3.66 -7.68
N LEU A 299 -3.84 -2.52 -8.35
CA LEU A 299 -4.72 -1.43 -7.91
C LEU A 299 -6.15 -1.93 -7.67
N ARG A 300 -6.64 -2.79 -8.58
CA ARG A 300 -7.97 -3.41 -8.51
C ARG A 300 -8.19 -4.17 -7.21
N THR A 301 -7.21 -5.01 -6.86
CA THR A 301 -7.27 -5.89 -5.69
C THR A 301 -7.19 -5.09 -4.39
N LEU A 302 -6.39 -4.02 -4.35
CA LEU A 302 -6.38 -3.12 -3.20
C LEU A 302 -7.72 -2.38 -3.03
N VAL A 303 -8.29 -1.83 -4.11
CA VAL A 303 -9.62 -1.17 -4.05
C VAL A 303 -10.69 -2.16 -3.58
N ALA A 304 -10.66 -3.40 -4.06
CA ALA A 304 -11.56 -4.45 -3.60
C ALA A 304 -11.37 -4.82 -2.12
N ALA A 305 -10.13 -4.82 -1.60
CA ALA A 305 -9.85 -5.03 -0.19
C ALA A 305 -10.42 -3.89 0.67
N VAL A 306 -10.18 -2.64 0.26
CA VAL A 306 -10.67 -1.43 0.95
C VAL A 306 -12.19 -1.42 1.02
N ASN A 307 -12.89 -1.63 -0.09
CA ASN A 307 -14.36 -1.64 -0.13
C ASN A 307 -15.00 -2.64 0.84
N ARG A 308 -14.30 -3.73 1.15
CA ARG A 308 -14.80 -4.75 2.08
C ARG A 308 -14.55 -4.39 3.53
N ILE A 309 -13.43 -3.73 3.82
CA ILE A 309 -13.18 -3.16 5.15
C ILE A 309 -14.20 -2.04 5.39
N GLU A 310 -14.52 -1.24 4.38
CA GLU A 310 -15.57 -0.22 4.44
C GLU A 310 -16.96 -0.83 4.67
N ALA A 311 -17.30 -1.92 4.00
CA ALA A 311 -18.56 -2.63 4.25
C ALA A 311 -18.64 -3.17 5.70
N LYS A 312 -17.53 -3.64 6.27
CA LYS A 312 -17.48 -4.02 7.69
C LYS A 312 -17.62 -2.82 8.63
N LEU A 313 -17.06 -1.67 8.26
CA LEU A 313 -17.21 -0.43 9.01
C LEU A 313 -18.67 0.04 9.01
N GLU A 314 -19.34 -0.03 7.87
CA GLU A 314 -20.77 0.30 7.73
C GLU A 314 -21.63 -0.64 8.57
N GLY A 315 -21.37 -1.96 8.53
CA GLY A 315 -22.03 -2.93 9.40
C GLY A 315 -21.82 -2.63 10.89
N PHE A 316 -20.58 -2.33 11.29
CA PHE A 316 -20.28 -1.95 12.67
C PHE A 316 -20.99 -0.67 13.12
N GLN A 317 -21.10 0.34 12.24
CA GLN A 317 -21.87 1.55 12.54
C GLN A 317 -23.36 1.27 12.72
N TYR A 318 -23.92 0.36 11.90
CA TYR A 318 -25.29 -0.07 12.05
C TYR A 318 -25.52 -0.80 13.39
N ASP A 319 -24.62 -1.71 13.75
CA ASP A 319 -24.68 -2.44 15.02
C ASP A 319 -24.58 -1.47 16.22
N LEU A 320 -23.69 -0.48 16.15
CA LEU A 320 -23.59 0.58 17.17
C LEU A 320 -24.90 1.35 17.34
N ARG A 321 -25.51 1.83 16.25
CA ARG A 321 -26.80 2.55 16.32
C ARG A 321 -27.91 1.68 16.89
N ARG A 322 -27.95 0.42 16.49
CA ARG A 322 -28.92 -0.56 17.01
C ARG A 322 -28.75 -0.77 18.52
N ALA A 323 -27.51 -0.85 19.01
CA ALA A 323 -27.26 -1.02 20.44
C ALA A 323 -27.51 0.24 21.25
N GLU A 324 -27.27 1.44 20.69
CA GLU A 324 -27.70 2.71 21.30
C GLU A 324 -29.23 2.77 21.45
N GLU A 325 -29.97 2.25 20.47
CA GLU A 325 -31.44 2.15 20.53
C GLU A 325 -31.93 1.10 21.55
N HIS A 326 -31.11 0.09 21.86
CA HIS A 326 -31.46 -1.03 22.74
C HIS A 326 -30.75 -1.03 24.11
N ASP A 327 -29.94 -0.01 24.42
CA ASP A 327 -29.11 0.10 25.65
C ASP A 327 -28.20 -1.13 25.88
N GLU A 328 -27.71 -1.76 24.80
CA GLU A 328 -26.82 -2.92 24.86
C GLU A 328 -25.34 -2.50 24.80
N ASN A 329 -24.51 -2.96 25.74
CA ASN A 329 -23.11 -2.55 25.81
C ASN A 329 -22.22 -3.40 24.86
N ILE A 330 -22.05 -2.95 23.61
CA ILE A 330 -21.22 -3.63 22.60
C ILE A 330 -19.73 -3.74 23.03
N TRP A 331 -19.28 -2.89 23.94
CA TRP A 331 -17.87 -2.83 24.36
C TRP A 331 -17.48 -3.94 25.36
N ASP A 332 -18.43 -4.67 25.95
CA ASP A 332 -18.17 -5.69 26.97
C ASP A 332 -17.78 -7.08 26.41
N GLU A 333 -17.88 -7.32 25.10
CA GLU A 333 -17.35 -8.55 24.47
C GLU A 333 -15.85 -8.43 24.10
N THR A 334 -15.08 -7.76 24.97
CA THR A 334 -13.62 -7.62 24.89
C THR A 334 -12.92 -8.65 25.78
N ASP A 335 -13.21 -9.94 25.58
CA ASP A 335 -12.39 -11.01 26.15
C ASP A 335 -11.10 -11.22 25.34
N TYR A 336 -9.99 -11.19 26.09
CA TYR A 336 -8.55 -11.30 25.80
C TYR A 336 -8.09 -12.09 24.55
#